data_AF-A0A0F9QXU9-F1
#
_entry.id   AF-A0A0F9QXU9-F1
#
_cell.length_a   1.000
_cell.length_b   1.000
_cell.length_c   1.000
_cell.angle_alpha   90.00
_cell.angle_beta   90.00
_cell.angle_gamma   90.00
#
_symmetry.space_group_name_H-M   'P 1'
#
loop_
_entity.id
_entity.type
_entity.pdbx_description
1 polymer ?
#
loop_
_entity_poly.entity_id
_entity_poly.type
_entity_poly.pdbx_seq_one_letter_code
_entity_poly.pdbx_strand_id
1 'polypeptide(L)'
;MAQDMNDPTFKQLCGKLWNDFAPHTTIDRFHSKLAIHPKSTFLGYADVTLGFMTRCGHVAQWKLRGLEVKLLNGKQHLDMPSERSSDGKYYPQFFPKTPADRAVLTTMVFTDARVTETIDSIPAASEIGASIDDEPELGSVAASVDNPFDDE
;
A
#
# COMPACT_ATOMS: atom_id res chain seq x y z
N MET A 1 -3.13 -15.39 -11.50
CA MET A 1 -4.53 -15.16 -11.93
C MET A 1 -5.04 -13.94 -11.20
N ALA A 2 -5.40 -12.87 -11.91
CA ALA A 2 -6.07 -11.72 -11.29
C ALA A 2 -7.54 -12.10 -11.05
N GLN A 3 -7.98 -12.13 -9.79
CA GLN A 3 -9.41 -12.27 -9.48
C GLN A 3 -10.14 -11.00 -9.90
N ASP A 4 -11.30 -11.16 -10.54
CA ASP A 4 -12.15 -10.03 -10.93
C ASP A 4 -12.69 -9.35 -9.66
N MET A 5 -12.21 -8.13 -9.40
CA MET A 5 -12.61 -7.33 -8.24
C MET A 5 -14.10 -6.95 -8.29
N ASN A 6 -14.79 -7.16 -9.42
CA ASN A 6 -16.22 -6.96 -9.54
C ASN A 6 -17.07 -8.18 -9.17
N ASP A 7 -16.47 -9.35 -8.93
CA ASP A 7 -17.19 -10.55 -8.51
C ASP A 7 -17.94 -10.29 -7.18
N PRO A 8 -19.27 -10.46 -7.14
CA PRO A 8 -20.06 -10.28 -5.92
C PRO A 8 -19.61 -11.18 -4.76
N THR A 9 -19.08 -12.37 -5.05
CA THR A 9 -18.53 -13.31 -4.07
C THR A 9 -17.25 -12.77 -3.45
N PHE A 10 -16.38 -12.21 -4.29
CA PHE A 10 -15.15 -11.55 -3.86
C PHE A 10 -15.47 -10.32 -3.00
N LYS A 11 -16.46 -9.51 -3.38
CA LYS A 11 -16.93 -8.35 -2.60
C LYS A 11 -17.50 -8.76 -1.23
N GLN A 12 -18.30 -9.82 -1.16
CA GLN A 12 -18.80 -10.34 0.13
C GLN A 12 -17.67 -10.84 1.02
N LEU A 13 -16.70 -11.56 0.46
CA LEU A 13 -15.54 -12.05 1.20
C LEU A 13 -14.70 -10.90 1.76
N CYS A 14 -14.36 -9.93 0.92
CA CYS A 14 -13.65 -8.72 1.34
C CYS A 14 -14.42 -7.95 2.41
N GLY A 15 -15.75 -7.81 2.27
CA GLY A 15 -16.59 -7.15 3.27
C GLY A 15 -16.61 -7.87 4.62
N LYS A 16 -16.61 -9.22 4.62
CA LYS A 16 -16.51 -10.00 5.85
C LYS A 16 -15.15 -9.85 6.52
N LEU A 17 -14.06 -10.00 5.76
CA LEU A 17 -12.70 -9.83 6.26
C LEU A 17 -12.49 -8.40 6.78
N TRP A 18 -12.99 -7.40 6.08
CA TRP A 18 -13.00 -6.01 6.54
C TRP A 18 -13.67 -5.88 7.91
N ASN A 19 -14.85 -6.45 8.12
CA ASN A 19 -15.53 -6.38 9.41
C ASN A 19 -14.79 -7.12 10.53
N ASP A 20 -14.03 -8.18 10.21
CA ASP A 20 -13.27 -8.95 11.19
C ASP A 20 -11.95 -8.24 11.59
N PHE A 21 -11.32 -7.50 10.67
CA PHE A 21 -10.03 -6.82 10.89
C PHE A 21 -10.16 -5.33 11.25
N ALA A 22 -11.07 -4.61 10.59
CA ALA A 22 -11.19 -3.15 10.71
C ALA A 22 -11.43 -2.62 12.13
N PRO A 23 -12.18 -3.29 13.04
CA PRO A 23 -12.44 -2.75 14.39
C PRO A 23 -11.18 -2.60 15.24
N HIS A 24 -10.12 -3.33 14.89
CA HIS A 24 -8.89 -3.38 15.68
C HIS A 24 -7.66 -2.97 14.86
N THR A 25 -7.88 -2.52 13.63
CA THR A 25 -6.80 -2.14 12.72
C THR A 25 -6.72 -0.63 12.58
N THR A 26 -5.53 -0.07 12.76
CA THR A 26 -5.30 1.39 12.74
C THR A 26 -4.17 1.75 11.80
N ILE A 27 -4.28 2.91 11.15
CA ILE A 27 -3.15 3.57 10.49
C ILE A 27 -2.48 4.43 11.56
N ASP A 28 -1.36 3.94 12.09
CA ASP A 28 -0.67 4.59 13.20
C ASP A 28 -0.02 5.89 12.73
N ARG A 29 0.62 5.86 11.56
CA ARG A 29 1.34 6.99 10.99
C ARG A 29 1.26 6.94 9.47
N PHE A 30 1.18 8.11 8.84
CA PHE A 30 1.44 8.29 7.43
C PHE A 30 2.49 9.40 7.26
N HIS A 31 3.61 9.06 6.63
CA HIS A 31 4.69 10.00 6.30
C HIS A 31 4.64 10.29 4.80
N SER A 32 4.05 11.44 4.46
CA SER A 32 3.95 11.89 3.07
C SER A 32 5.34 12.23 2.52
N LYS A 33 5.64 11.68 1.35
CA LYS A 33 6.89 11.93 0.61
C LYS A 33 6.58 11.90 -0.88
N LEU A 34 5.63 12.76 -1.27
CA LEU A 34 5.03 12.78 -2.60
C LEU A 34 6.11 12.90 -3.70
N ALA A 35 6.17 11.90 -4.58
CA ALA A 35 7.00 11.90 -5.77
C ALA A 35 6.17 11.43 -6.97
N ILE A 36 6.03 12.30 -7.99
CA ILE A 36 5.13 12.08 -9.12
C ILE A 36 5.94 11.64 -10.34
N HIS A 37 5.62 10.47 -10.88
CA HIS A 37 6.09 10.01 -12.19
C HIS A 37 4.91 9.67 -13.10
N PRO A 38 5.10 9.70 -14.44
CA PRO A 38 3.99 9.55 -15.41
C PRO A 38 3.11 8.30 -15.24
N LYS A 39 3.66 7.21 -14.70
CA LYS A 39 2.94 5.93 -14.49
C LYS A 39 2.92 5.48 -13.03
N SER A 40 3.59 6.20 -12.14
CA SER A 40 3.78 5.82 -10.74
C SER A 40 3.90 7.07 -9.87
N THR A 41 2.88 7.34 -9.06
CA THR A 41 2.95 8.39 -8.05
C THR A 41 3.19 7.74 -6.71
N PHE A 42 4.34 7.99 -6.10
CA PHE A 42 4.62 7.61 -4.73
C PHE A 42 4.03 8.66 -3.78
N LEU A 43 3.20 8.24 -2.83
CA LEU A 43 2.52 9.13 -1.89
C LEU A 43 3.28 9.24 -0.56
N GLY A 44 3.91 8.15 -0.12
CA GLY A 44 4.65 8.10 1.13
C GLY A 44 4.64 6.71 1.76
N TYR A 45 4.96 6.69 3.05
CA TYR A 45 5.02 5.46 3.85
C TYR A 45 3.92 5.44 4.92
N ALA A 46 3.34 4.28 5.17
CA ALA A 46 2.33 4.06 6.21
C ALA A 46 2.76 2.98 7.20
N ASP A 47 2.55 3.26 8.48
CA ASP A 47 2.61 2.27 9.55
C ASP A 47 1.19 1.85 9.93
N VAL A 48 0.95 0.56 10.01
CA VAL A 48 -0.36 -0.04 10.24
C VAL A 48 -0.28 -1.04 11.38
N THR A 49 -1.14 -0.90 12.38
CA THR A 49 -1.36 -1.95 13.37
C THR A 49 -2.54 -2.79 12.93
N LEU A 50 -2.31 -4.05 12.56
CA LEU A 50 -3.35 -5.06 12.36
C LEU A 50 -3.77 -5.65 13.70
N GLY A 51 -5.05 -5.55 14.03
CA GLY A 51 -5.62 -6.21 15.21
C GLY A 51 -6.45 -7.42 14.82
N PHE A 52 -6.26 -8.53 15.53
CA PHE A 52 -7.03 -9.75 15.34
C PHE A 52 -7.48 -10.34 16.67
N MET A 53 -8.74 -10.74 16.73
CA MET A 53 -9.30 -11.42 17.89
C MET A 53 -8.77 -12.84 17.95
N THR A 54 -8.04 -13.15 19.02
CA THR A 54 -7.62 -14.52 19.33
C THR A 54 -8.79 -15.35 19.82
N ARG A 55 -8.68 -16.68 19.76
CA ARG A 55 -9.71 -17.60 20.26
C ARG A 55 -10.02 -17.43 21.76
N CYS A 56 -9.12 -16.84 22.53
CA CYS A 56 -9.32 -16.55 23.96
C CYS A 56 -9.90 -15.15 24.23
N GLY A 57 -10.29 -14.39 23.19
CA GLY A 57 -10.93 -13.08 23.36
C GLY A 57 -9.96 -11.92 23.57
N HIS A 58 -8.64 -12.17 23.50
CA HIS A 58 -7.66 -11.09 23.49
C HIS A 58 -7.44 -10.57 22.06
N VAL A 59 -7.26 -9.26 21.91
CA VAL A 59 -6.79 -8.65 20.66
C VAL A 59 -5.28 -8.84 20.60
N ALA A 60 -4.81 -9.62 19.63
CA ALA A 60 -3.41 -9.61 19.25
C ALA A 60 -3.19 -8.52 18.20
N GLN A 61 -2.08 -7.79 18.33
CA GLN A 61 -1.73 -6.69 17.45
C GLN A 61 -0.43 -6.98 16.75
N TRP A 62 -0.39 -6.73 15.46
CA TRP A 62 0.81 -6.84 14.64
C TRP A 62 1.05 -5.52 13.91
N LYS A 63 2.19 -4.90 14.17
CA LYS A 63 2.63 -3.69 13.48
C LYS A 63 3.32 -4.04 12.17
N LEU A 64 2.80 -3.48 11.09
CA LEU A 64 3.40 -3.44 9.76
C LEU A 64 3.95 -2.03 9.57
N ARG A 65 5.26 -1.88 9.55
CA ARG A 65 5.91 -0.57 9.41
C ARG A 65 6.39 -0.37 7.98
N GLY A 66 6.41 0.87 7.49
CA GLY A 66 7.03 1.22 6.21
C GLY A 66 6.30 0.69 4.98
N LEU A 67 4.97 0.52 5.02
CA LEU A 67 4.20 0.18 3.83
C LEU A 67 4.29 1.32 2.81
N GLU A 68 4.63 1.01 1.58
CA GLU A 68 4.74 2.02 0.52
C GLU A 68 3.39 2.28 -0.14
N VAL A 69 2.91 3.52 -0.09
CA VAL A 69 1.60 3.92 -0.61
C VAL A 69 1.79 4.59 -1.97
N LYS A 70 1.19 4.04 -3.03
CA LYS A 70 1.42 4.46 -4.43
C LYS A 70 0.15 4.49 -5.26
N LEU A 71 0.15 5.31 -6.31
CA LEU A 71 -0.79 5.20 -7.43
C LEU A 71 -0.03 4.67 -8.66
N LEU A 72 -0.33 3.46 -9.10
CA LEU A 72 0.22 2.88 -10.33
C LEU A 72 -0.80 3.00 -11.45
N ASN A 73 -0.49 3.79 -12.48
CA ASN A 73 -1.43 4.13 -13.56
C ASN A 73 -2.80 4.62 -13.01
N GLY A 74 -2.76 5.46 -11.97
CA GLY A 74 -3.94 5.98 -11.29
C GLY A 74 -4.68 4.99 -10.39
N LYS A 75 -4.21 3.75 -10.26
CA LYS A 75 -4.80 2.74 -9.38
C LYS A 75 -4.09 2.68 -8.03
N GLN A 76 -4.87 2.59 -6.96
CA GLN A 76 -4.36 2.43 -5.60
C GLN A 76 -3.48 1.18 -5.49
N HIS A 77 -2.27 1.36 -5.00
CA HIS A 77 -1.29 0.31 -4.83
C HIS A 77 -0.60 0.44 -3.48
N LEU A 78 -0.34 -0.72 -2.88
CA LEU A 78 0.35 -0.83 -1.61
C LEU A 78 1.43 -1.89 -1.77
N ASP A 79 2.67 -1.48 -1.59
CA ASP A 79 3.83 -2.37 -1.58
C ASP A 79 4.27 -2.64 -0.15
N MET A 80 4.65 -3.89 0.11
CA MET A 80 5.12 -4.31 1.43
C MET A 80 6.63 -4.00 1.53
N PRO A 81 7.12 -3.64 2.72
CA PRO A 81 8.54 -3.51 3.01
C PRO A 81 9.30 -4.70 2.47
N SER A 82 10.39 -4.42 1.77
CA SER A 82 11.17 -5.44 1.09
C SER A 82 12.62 -5.37 1.52
N GLU A 83 13.22 -6.54 1.74
CA GLU A 83 14.63 -6.67 2.05
C GLU A 83 15.41 -7.16 0.84
N ARG A 84 16.63 -6.65 0.70
CA ARG A 84 17.55 -7.11 -0.33
C ARG A 84 18.18 -8.43 0.11
N SER A 85 17.92 -9.49 -0.63
CA SER A 85 18.56 -10.79 -0.44
C SER A 85 19.99 -10.81 -1.01
N SER A 86 20.74 -11.85 -0.68
CA SER A 86 22.11 -12.09 -1.17
C SER A 86 22.21 -12.25 -2.69
N ASP A 87 21.09 -12.58 -3.36
CA ASP A 87 21.00 -12.63 -4.81
C ASP A 87 20.82 -11.25 -5.47
N GLY A 88 20.81 -10.19 -4.65
CA GLY A 88 20.64 -8.81 -5.10
C GLY A 88 19.20 -8.41 -5.37
N LYS A 89 18.23 -9.33 -5.26
CA LYS A 89 16.80 -9.07 -5.46
C LYS A 89 16.13 -8.63 -4.16
N TYR A 90 15.06 -7.86 -4.29
CA TYR A 90 14.23 -7.45 -3.17
C TYR A 90 13.06 -8.40 -2.98
N TYR A 91 12.85 -8.84 -1.74
CA TYR A 91 11.75 -9.72 -1.36
C TYR A 91 10.93 -9.06 -0.25
N PRO A 92 9.59 -9.07 -0.36
CA PRO A 92 8.75 -8.52 0.69
C PRO A 92 8.93 -9.32 1.99
N GLN A 93 9.13 -8.63 3.11
CA GLN A 93 9.26 -9.25 4.44
C GLN A 93 7.98 -9.99 4.85
N PHE A 94 6.83 -9.46 4.43
CA PHE A 94 5.51 -10.04 4.63
C PHE A 94 4.63 -9.73 3.43
N PHE A 95 3.65 -10.58 3.16
CA PHE A 95 2.75 -10.39 2.02
C PHE A 95 1.34 -10.89 2.35
N PRO A 96 0.27 -10.15 2.01
CA PRO A 96 -1.10 -10.64 2.16
C PRO A 96 -1.28 -11.95 1.38
N LYS A 97 -1.75 -13.00 2.06
CA LYS A 97 -1.84 -14.33 1.45
C LYS A 97 -2.81 -14.39 0.27
N THR A 98 -3.86 -13.56 0.30
CA THR A 98 -4.89 -13.55 -0.75
C THR A 98 -5.07 -12.14 -1.35
N PRO A 99 -5.59 -12.05 -2.59
CA PRO A 99 -5.97 -10.76 -3.19
C PRO A 99 -7.03 -10.01 -2.38
N ALA A 100 -7.91 -10.73 -1.67
CA ALA A 100 -8.93 -10.14 -0.82
C ALA A 100 -8.30 -9.43 0.40
N ASP A 101 -7.37 -10.09 1.09
CA ASP A 101 -6.64 -9.49 2.22
C ASP A 101 -5.87 -8.24 1.78
N ARG A 102 -5.24 -8.30 0.60
CA ARG A 102 -4.56 -7.14 0.01
C ARG A 102 -5.55 -6.00 -0.27
N ALA A 103 -6.70 -6.29 -0.86
CA ALA A 103 -7.70 -5.27 -1.17
C ALA A 103 -8.25 -4.59 0.09
N VAL A 104 -8.47 -5.35 1.17
CA VAL A 104 -8.85 -4.83 2.49
C VAL A 104 -7.78 -3.89 3.02
N LEU A 105 -6.52 -4.33 3.07
CA LEU A 105 -5.42 -3.51 3.58
C LEU A 105 -5.21 -2.24 2.74
N THR A 106 -5.24 -2.34 1.41
CA THR A 106 -5.14 -1.18 0.51
C THR A 106 -6.30 -0.22 0.76
N THR A 107 -7.54 -0.69 0.78
CA THR A 107 -8.72 0.17 0.98
C THR A 107 -8.58 0.95 2.28
N MET A 108 -8.15 0.29 3.35
CA MET A 108 -7.99 0.91 4.65
C MET A 108 -6.97 2.04 4.67
N VAL A 109 -5.80 1.82 4.08
CA VAL A 109 -4.76 2.85 3.95
C VAL A 109 -5.30 4.03 3.12
N PHE A 110 -5.98 3.76 2.01
CA PHE A 110 -6.47 4.79 1.10
C PHE A 110 -7.74 5.51 1.57
N THR A 111 -8.44 4.99 2.58
CA THR A 111 -9.52 5.72 3.27
C THR A 111 -9.02 6.60 4.40
N ASP A 112 -7.73 6.53 4.77
CA ASP A 112 -7.15 7.42 5.76
C ASP A 112 -7.17 8.87 5.25
N ALA A 113 -7.56 9.80 6.12
CA ALA A 113 -7.68 11.21 5.77
C ALA A 113 -6.34 11.80 5.30
N ARG A 114 -5.22 11.42 5.91
CA ARG A 114 -3.89 11.95 5.57
C ARG A 114 -3.43 11.50 4.18
N VAL A 115 -3.78 10.26 3.81
CA VAL A 115 -3.54 9.71 2.47
C VAL A 115 -4.44 10.42 1.45
N THR A 116 -5.73 10.59 1.78
CA THR A 116 -6.70 11.31 0.94
C THR A 116 -6.26 12.74 0.66
N GLU A 117 -5.87 13.50 1.69
CA GLU A 117 -5.36 14.87 1.58
C GLU A 117 -4.11 14.94 0.67
N THR A 118 -3.23 13.93 0.74
CA THR A 118 -2.06 13.86 -0.13
C THR A 118 -2.45 13.60 -1.58
N ILE A 119 -3.45 12.76 -1.84
CA ILE A 119 -3.99 12.53 -3.19
C ILE A 119 -4.62 13.80 -3.75
N ASP A 120 -5.39 14.53 -2.94
CA ASP A 120 -6.04 15.77 -3.34
C ASP A 120 -5.03 16.89 -3.63
N SER A 121 -3.81 16.80 -3.08
CA SER A 121 -2.71 17.73 -3.37
C SER A 121 -1.98 17.46 -4.69
N ILE A 122 -2.28 16.35 -5.38
CA ILE A 122 -1.62 16.00 -6.65
C ILE A 122 -2.08 16.99 -7.74
N PRO A 123 -1.14 17.69 -8.41
CA PRO A 123 -1.46 18.57 -9.52
C PRO A 123 -2.21 17.83 -10.63
N ALA A 124 -3.15 18.50 -11.28
CA ALA A 124 -3.84 17.92 -12.44
C ALA A 124 -2.81 17.55 -13.53
N ALA A 125 -3.05 16.43 -14.23
CA ALA A 125 -2.15 15.90 -15.25
C ALA A 125 -1.75 16.89 -16.36
N SER A 126 -2.48 17.99 -16.52
CA SER A 126 -2.15 19.10 -17.43
C SER A 126 -0.94 19.94 -17.01
N GLU A 127 -0.53 19.90 -15.75
CA GLU A 127 0.58 20.69 -15.20
C GLU A 127 1.91 19.92 -15.17
N ILE A 128 1.85 18.60 -15.35
CA ILE A 128 2.99 17.68 -15.31
C ILE A 128 3.31 17.34 -16.77
N GLY A 129 4.04 18.21 -17.46
CA GLY A 129 4.31 18.15 -18.90
C GLY A 129 4.93 16.82 -19.38
N ALA A 130 4.07 15.82 -19.67
CA ALA A 130 4.49 14.50 -20.13
C ALA A 130 4.54 14.46 -21.66
N SER A 131 5.71 14.74 -22.23
CA SER A 131 6.07 14.21 -23.55
C SER A 131 6.30 12.71 -23.41
N ILE A 132 5.39 11.93 -23.99
CA ILE A 132 5.43 10.48 -24.04
C ILE A 132 6.38 10.11 -25.18
N ASP A 133 7.49 9.45 -24.87
CA ASP A 133 8.12 8.38 -25.66
C ASP A 133 9.45 8.00 -25.03
N ASP A 134 9.39 7.09 -24.06
CA ASP A 134 10.39 6.04 -23.86
C ASP A 134 9.79 5.04 -22.87
N GLU A 135 9.81 3.75 -23.21
CA GLU A 135 9.46 2.69 -22.27
C GLU A 135 10.49 2.67 -21.15
N PRO A 136 10.12 2.89 -19.87
CA PRO A 136 11.00 2.48 -18.81
C PRO A 136 10.85 0.97 -18.66
N GLU A 137 11.97 0.25 -18.73
CA GLU A 137 12.07 -1.10 -18.20
C GLU A 137 11.39 -1.15 -16.83
N LEU A 138 10.58 -2.18 -16.60
CA LEU A 138 10.07 -2.56 -15.27
C LEU A 138 11.22 -3.07 -14.39
N GLY A 139 12.31 -2.30 -14.30
CA GLY A 139 13.23 -2.36 -13.18
C GLY A 139 12.53 -1.74 -12.00
N SER A 140 12.56 -2.42 -10.86
CA SER A 140 12.11 -1.87 -9.59
C SER A 140 12.83 -0.56 -9.34
N VAL A 141 12.21 0.56 -9.71
CA VAL A 141 12.54 1.86 -9.16
C VAL A 141 11.92 1.91 -7.76
N ALA A 142 12.38 1.00 -6.90
CA ALA A 142 12.78 1.39 -5.56
C ALA A 142 14.03 2.28 -5.77
N ALA A 143 13.82 3.47 -6.35
CA ALA A 143 14.77 4.53 -6.14
C ALA A 143 14.80 4.67 -4.62
N SER A 144 16.00 4.44 -4.07
CA SER A 144 16.54 4.89 -2.80
C SER A 144 15.89 6.18 -2.29
N VAL A 145 14.65 6.08 -1.89
CA VAL A 145 13.93 7.04 -1.10
C VAL A 145 14.16 6.49 0.28
N ASP A 146 15.12 7.08 1.02
CA ASP A 146 15.41 6.62 2.38
C ASP A 146 14.09 6.52 3.13
N ASN A 147 13.73 5.27 3.45
CA ASN A 147 12.57 4.99 4.28
C ASN A 147 12.97 5.51 5.66
N PRO A 148 12.28 6.54 6.19
CA PRO A 148 12.64 7.12 7.49
C PRO A 148 12.46 6.15 8.67
N PHE A 149 12.09 4.90 8.39
CA PHE A 149 11.88 3.83 9.35
C PHE A 149 12.91 2.70 9.26
N ASP A 150 13.90 2.78 8.36
CA ASP A 150 14.96 1.76 8.23
C ASP A 150 16.09 1.95 9.27
N ASP A 151 16.07 3.03 10.07
CA ASP A 151 17.12 3.39 11.03
C ASP A 151 16.84 2.93 12.50
N GLU A 152 15.93 1.98 12.75
CA GLU A 152 15.65 1.42 14.10
C GLU A 152 16.04 -0.05 14.28
#